data_AF-A0A4R6YCL4-F1
#
_entry.id   AF-A0A4R6YCL4-F1
#
_cell.length_a   1.000
_cell.length_b   1.000
_cell.length_c   1.000
_cell.angle_alpha   90.00
_cell.angle_beta   90.00
_cell.angle_gamma   90.00
#
_symmetry.space_group_name_H-M   'P 1'
#
loop_
_entity.id
_entity.type
_entity.pdbx_description
1 polymer ?
#
loop_
_entity_poly.entity_id
_entity_poly.type
_entity_poly.pdbx_seq_one_letter_code
_entity_poly.pdbx_strand_id
1 'polypeptide(L)'
;FRYDRTSGQTSLVSTDTSGTAADASSSGPHMSDDGDLVAFQSQADDLVAGISSADPQIYLRSLSAGTTVLVSRTPAGQPGNGAASRPFVSADGRYVTFSSAASDLVGDDHNDRIDAFVFDRVSQQLQRLSGGSSPSGGGGDAYGLSADGNLALFTSSADDLVGGTSGNHERVYLRDRAAGTTRLIAAPGDSEGRGKSPALSREGRYVAFVSTAPSLLTPFDGEEAERIYVFDAATGSTRALTYFSTPAAAFNTWQPRFSADSRNIVFSSTRGDLAPDGMPGISDIFLAPAETDPIFSDTFQ
;
A
#
# COMPACT_ATOMS: atom_id res chain seq x y z
N PHE A 1 -4.00 -19.86 -0.50
CA PHE A 1 -3.56 -20.87 0.51
C PHE A 1 -2.67 -20.19 1.55
N ARG A 2 -2.63 -20.69 2.79
CA ARG A 2 -1.62 -20.37 3.82
C ARG A 2 -0.67 -21.54 3.95
N TYR A 3 0.62 -21.27 4.03
CA TYR A 3 1.64 -22.26 4.34
C TYR A 3 2.22 -22.01 5.72
N ASP A 4 2.12 -23.00 6.59
CA ASP A 4 2.72 -22.97 7.92
C ASP A 4 4.14 -23.54 7.86
N ARG A 5 5.15 -22.71 8.10
CA ARG A 5 6.55 -23.15 8.04
C ARG A 5 6.96 -24.07 9.18
N THR A 6 6.24 -24.04 10.30
CA THR A 6 6.56 -24.84 11.49
C THR A 6 6.00 -26.25 11.34
N SER A 7 4.73 -26.35 10.93
CA SER A 7 4.06 -27.65 10.74
C SER A 7 4.22 -28.22 9.33
N GLY A 8 4.66 -27.42 8.36
CA GLY A 8 4.75 -27.80 6.95
C GLY A 8 3.39 -27.94 6.26
N GLN A 9 2.30 -27.52 6.90
CA GLN A 9 0.95 -27.69 6.36
C GLN A 9 0.53 -26.54 5.45
N THR A 10 -0.22 -26.90 4.40
CA THR A 10 -0.90 -25.95 3.51
C THR A 10 -2.40 -26.00 3.75
N SER A 11 -3.03 -24.86 4.01
CA SER A 11 -4.47 -24.74 4.21
C SER A 11 -5.10 -23.84 3.15
N LEU A 12 -6.28 -24.22 2.65
CA LEU A 12 -7.10 -23.33 1.83
C LEU A 12 -7.68 -22.23 2.73
N VAL A 13 -7.61 -20.97 2.27
CA VAL A 13 -8.06 -19.80 3.03
C VAL A 13 -9.45 -19.35 2.58
N SER A 14 -9.68 -19.32 1.26
CA SER A 14 -10.93 -18.94 0.63
C SER A 14 -11.91 -20.12 0.64
N THR A 15 -12.46 -20.41 1.83
CA THR A 15 -13.47 -21.45 2.01
C THR A 15 -14.84 -20.84 2.26
N ASP A 16 -15.87 -21.51 1.74
CA ASP A 16 -17.27 -21.21 2.01
C ASP A 16 -17.64 -21.43 3.49
N THR A 17 -18.93 -21.25 3.81
CA THR A 17 -19.48 -21.48 5.16
C THR A 17 -19.47 -22.96 5.61
N SER A 18 -19.26 -23.91 4.70
CA SER A 18 -19.17 -25.34 4.99
C SER A 18 -17.73 -25.86 5.12
N GLY A 19 -16.74 -25.00 4.87
CA GLY A 19 -15.32 -25.33 4.90
C GLY A 19 -14.81 -25.93 3.58
N THR A 20 -15.59 -25.88 2.51
CA THR A 20 -15.20 -26.28 1.16
C THR A 20 -14.65 -25.09 0.37
N ALA A 21 -14.08 -25.32 -0.81
CA ALA A 21 -13.55 -24.23 -1.62
C ALA A 21 -14.67 -23.31 -2.10
N ALA A 22 -14.44 -22.00 -1.98
CA ALA A 22 -15.36 -21.00 -2.52
C ALA A 22 -15.55 -21.14 -4.03
N ASP A 23 -16.71 -20.71 -4.51
CA ASP A 23 -17.20 -20.99 -5.88
C ASP A 23 -16.60 -20.10 -6.99
N ALA A 24 -15.80 -19.10 -6.63
CA ALA A 24 -15.13 -18.22 -7.59
C ALA A 24 -13.70 -17.83 -7.20
N SER A 25 -13.05 -17.09 -8.11
CA SER A 25 -11.64 -16.72 -7.97
C SER A 25 -11.39 -15.75 -6.83
N SER A 26 -10.29 -15.98 -6.10
CA SER A 26 -9.80 -15.13 -5.02
C SER A 26 -8.34 -14.73 -5.27
N SER A 27 -7.95 -13.52 -4.90
CA SER A 27 -6.61 -12.97 -5.16
C SER A 27 -6.18 -11.93 -4.12
N GLY A 28 -4.94 -11.44 -4.24
CA GLY A 28 -4.39 -10.35 -3.41
C GLY A 28 -4.45 -10.59 -1.90
N PRO A 29 -3.98 -11.73 -1.36
CA PRO A 29 -4.03 -11.98 0.07
C PRO A 29 -3.04 -11.11 0.85
N HIS A 30 -3.41 -10.71 2.06
CA HIS A 30 -2.55 -10.13 3.08
C HIS A 30 -2.85 -10.75 4.44
N MET A 31 -1.85 -11.00 5.28
CA MET A 31 -2.02 -11.67 6.57
C MET A 31 -1.56 -10.81 7.75
N SER A 32 -2.17 -11.02 8.93
CA SER A 32 -1.68 -10.48 10.21
C SER A 32 -0.37 -11.16 10.64
N ASP A 33 0.31 -10.60 11.62
CA ASP A 33 1.65 -11.09 12.04
C ASP A 33 1.59 -12.47 12.73
N ASP A 34 0.50 -12.74 13.46
CA ASP A 34 0.23 -14.08 14.01
C ASP A 34 -0.26 -15.08 12.94
N GLY A 35 -0.58 -14.57 11.75
CA GLY A 35 -1.10 -15.32 10.63
C GLY A 35 -2.48 -15.92 10.86
N ASP A 36 -3.24 -15.46 11.86
CA ASP A 36 -4.63 -15.89 12.10
C ASP A 36 -5.59 -15.24 11.12
N LEU A 37 -5.38 -13.96 10.80
CA LEU A 37 -6.26 -13.19 9.95
C LEU A 37 -5.66 -13.07 8.55
N VAL A 38 -6.47 -13.38 7.54
CA VAL A 38 -6.11 -13.19 6.13
C VAL A 38 -7.18 -12.37 5.44
N ALA A 39 -6.81 -11.18 4.98
CA ALA A 39 -7.63 -10.34 4.12
C ALA A 39 -7.37 -10.70 2.66
N PHE A 40 -8.41 -10.81 1.84
CA PHE A 40 -8.28 -11.18 0.43
C PHE A 40 -9.44 -10.63 -0.40
N GLN A 41 -9.21 -10.46 -1.69
CA GLN A 41 -10.24 -10.13 -2.67
C GLN A 41 -10.90 -11.42 -3.18
N SER A 42 -12.22 -11.43 -3.37
CA SER A 42 -12.92 -12.57 -3.97
C SER A 42 -14.16 -12.16 -4.78
N GLN A 43 -14.44 -12.89 -5.85
CA GLN A 43 -15.69 -12.83 -6.62
C GLN A 43 -16.75 -13.84 -6.13
N ALA A 44 -16.43 -14.65 -5.12
CA ALA A 44 -17.31 -15.69 -4.64
C ALA A 44 -18.48 -15.11 -3.83
N ASP A 45 -19.64 -15.77 -3.90
CA ASP A 45 -20.86 -15.37 -3.18
C ASP A 45 -21.30 -16.37 -2.09
N ASP A 46 -20.47 -17.40 -1.86
CA ASP A 46 -20.68 -18.44 -0.85
C ASP A 46 -19.78 -18.31 0.39
N LEU A 47 -18.90 -17.29 0.41
CA LEU A 47 -17.96 -17.02 1.50
C LEU A 47 -18.64 -16.56 2.80
N VAL A 48 -19.77 -15.85 2.68
CA VAL A 48 -20.55 -15.32 3.81
C VAL A 48 -22.03 -15.51 3.50
N ALA A 49 -22.76 -16.17 4.39
CA ALA A 49 -24.17 -16.47 4.17
C ALA A 49 -25.01 -15.20 3.92
N GLY A 50 -25.78 -15.21 2.82
CA GLY A 50 -26.68 -14.12 2.45
C GLY A 50 -25.99 -12.88 1.86
N ILE A 51 -24.68 -12.96 1.59
CA ILE A 51 -23.90 -11.89 0.96
C ILE A 51 -23.53 -12.33 -0.46
N SER A 52 -24.06 -11.63 -1.47
CA SER A 52 -23.72 -11.86 -2.88
C SER A 52 -23.48 -10.53 -3.58
N SER A 53 -22.53 -10.50 -4.51
CA SER A 53 -22.10 -9.32 -5.25
C SER A 53 -21.65 -9.73 -6.63
N ALA A 54 -21.99 -8.94 -7.65
CA ALA A 54 -21.47 -9.12 -9.00
C ALA A 54 -20.00 -8.67 -9.12
N ASP A 55 -19.57 -7.77 -8.24
CA ASP A 55 -18.23 -7.22 -8.19
C ASP A 55 -17.34 -7.94 -7.17
N PRO A 56 -16.02 -8.02 -7.40
CA PRO A 56 -15.08 -8.51 -6.39
C PRO A 56 -15.13 -7.69 -5.10
N GLN A 57 -15.18 -8.37 -3.96
CA GLN A 57 -15.24 -7.75 -2.63
C GLN A 57 -14.04 -8.15 -1.76
N ILE A 58 -13.78 -7.40 -0.69
CA ILE A 58 -12.77 -7.72 0.32
C ILE A 58 -13.41 -8.51 1.45
N TYR A 59 -12.78 -9.65 1.76
CA TYR A 59 -13.15 -10.52 2.87
C TYR A 59 -11.99 -10.64 3.84
N LEU A 60 -12.30 -10.89 5.11
CA LEU A 60 -11.33 -11.21 6.17
C LEU A 60 -11.69 -12.57 6.75
N ARG A 61 -10.76 -13.53 6.65
CA ARG A 61 -10.87 -14.87 7.24
C ARG A 61 -10.10 -14.91 8.55
N SER A 62 -10.74 -15.37 9.64
CA SER A 62 -10.03 -15.88 10.82
C SER A 62 -9.86 -17.39 10.68
N LEU A 63 -8.61 -17.83 10.75
CA LEU A 63 -8.26 -19.23 10.56
C LEU A 63 -8.52 -20.07 11.81
N SER A 64 -8.24 -19.53 12.99
CA SER A 64 -8.55 -20.18 14.27
C SER A 64 -10.06 -20.29 14.52
N ALA A 65 -10.83 -19.26 14.16
CA ALA A 65 -12.28 -19.28 14.32
C ALA A 65 -13.01 -20.00 13.16
N GLY A 66 -12.36 -20.16 12.01
CA GLY A 66 -12.99 -20.74 10.82
C GLY A 66 -14.11 -19.85 10.25
N THR A 67 -14.05 -18.54 10.48
CA THR A 67 -15.09 -17.59 10.06
C THR A 67 -14.58 -16.60 9.03
N THR A 68 -15.45 -16.22 8.10
CA THR A 68 -15.21 -15.17 7.09
C THR A 68 -16.17 -14.02 7.33
N VAL A 69 -15.69 -12.78 7.22
CA VAL A 69 -16.53 -11.58 7.23
C VAL A 69 -16.28 -10.74 5.98
N LEU A 70 -17.33 -10.09 5.47
CA LEU A 70 -17.22 -9.07 4.45
C LEU A 70 -16.65 -7.79 5.08
N VAL A 71 -15.61 -7.22 4.48
CA VAL A 71 -14.95 -5.98 4.91
C VAL A 71 -15.43 -4.78 4.10
N SER A 72 -15.52 -4.92 2.77
CA SER A 72 -16.00 -3.87 1.86
C SER A 72 -17.53 -3.82 1.86
N ARG A 73 -18.08 -3.33 2.98
CA ARG A 73 -19.52 -3.27 3.22
C ARG A 73 -20.00 -1.89 3.58
N THR A 74 -21.24 -1.61 3.22
CA THR A 74 -22.00 -0.44 3.63
C THR A 74 -22.31 -0.48 5.14
N PRO A 75 -22.75 0.64 5.75
CA PRO A 75 -23.20 0.66 7.15
C PRO A 75 -24.34 -0.33 7.46
N ALA A 76 -25.12 -0.72 6.44
CA ALA A 76 -26.17 -1.73 6.56
C ALA A 76 -25.65 -3.18 6.49
N GLY A 77 -24.34 -3.37 6.32
CA GLY A 77 -23.68 -4.68 6.23
C GLY A 77 -23.77 -5.34 4.86
N GLN A 78 -24.23 -4.63 3.83
CA GLN A 78 -24.31 -5.12 2.45
C GLN A 78 -23.00 -4.86 1.70
N PRO A 79 -22.65 -5.66 0.67
CA PRO A 79 -21.49 -5.35 -0.18
C PRO A 79 -21.64 -3.99 -0.83
N GLY A 80 -20.52 -3.29 -0.98
CA GLY A 80 -20.51 -2.03 -1.71
C GLY A 80 -20.87 -2.24 -3.19
N ASN A 81 -21.44 -1.22 -3.81
CA ASN A 81 -21.94 -1.24 -5.20
C ASN A 81 -20.84 -1.17 -6.29
N GLY A 82 -19.61 -1.55 -5.96
CA GLY A 82 -18.48 -1.52 -6.87
C GLY A 82 -17.32 -2.38 -6.39
N ALA A 83 -16.40 -2.67 -7.30
CA ALA A 83 -15.28 -3.55 -7.03
C ALA A 83 -14.34 -3.01 -5.94
N ALA A 84 -13.85 -3.91 -5.09
CA ALA A 84 -12.86 -3.64 -4.06
C ALA A 84 -11.61 -4.52 -4.26
N SER A 85 -10.43 -3.99 -3.93
CA SER A 85 -9.14 -4.62 -4.18
C SER A 85 -8.05 -4.17 -3.19
N ARG A 86 -6.88 -4.80 -3.29
CA ARG A 86 -5.65 -4.44 -2.55
C ARG A 86 -5.83 -4.35 -1.03
N PRO A 87 -6.31 -5.43 -0.37
CA PRO A 87 -6.47 -5.41 1.06
C PRO A 87 -5.11 -5.46 1.79
N PHE A 88 -5.00 -4.74 2.90
CA PHE A 88 -3.93 -4.87 3.87
C PHE A 88 -4.54 -4.98 5.26
N VAL A 89 -4.02 -5.89 6.09
CA VAL A 89 -4.43 -6.05 7.48
C VAL A 89 -3.28 -5.66 8.40
N SER A 90 -3.57 -4.92 9.48
CA SER A 90 -2.56 -4.56 10.49
C SER A 90 -2.01 -5.79 11.21
N ALA A 91 -0.84 -5.68 11.83
CA ALA A 91 -0.19 -6.80 12.50
C ALA A 91 -1.03 -7.37 13.65
N ASP A 92 -1.70 -6.49 14.41
CA ASP A 92 -2.67 -6.85 15.46
C ASP A 92 -4.03 -7.32 14.90
N GLY A 93 -4.16 -7.32 13.58
CA GLY A 93 -5.36 -7.67 12.87
C GLY A 93 -6.42 -6.58 12.83
N ARG A 94 -6.47 -5.63 13.77
CA ARG A 94 -7.65 -4.79 14.06
C ARG A 94 -8.15 -4.01 12.86
N TYR A 95 -7.25 -3.49 12.04
CA TYR A 95 -7.57 -2.60 10.94
C TYR A 95 -7.32 -3.28 9.60
N VAL A 96 -8.20 -3.00 8.63
CA VAL A 96 -8.05 -3.44 7.25
C VAL A 96 -8.18 -2.25 6.32
N THR A 97 -7.17 -1.96 5.51
CA THR A 97 -7.28 -0.96 4.42
C THR A 97 -7.49 -1.63 3.09
N PHE A 98 -8.20 -0.98 2.17
CA PHE A 98 -8.43 -1.47 0.81
C PHE A 98 -8.78 -0.31 -0.13
N SER A 99 -8.72 -0.56 -1.44
CA SER A 99 -9.20 0.36 -2.47
C SER A 99 -10.59 -0.09 -2.97
N SER A 100 -11.53 0.82 -3.25
CA SER A 100 -12.82 0.46 -3.84
C SER A 100 -13.40 1.55 -4.74
N ALA A 101 -14.11 1.14 -5.80
CA ALA A 101 -14.89 2.03 -6.66
C ALA A 101 -16.35 2.20 -6.20
N ALA A 102 -16.71 1.66 -5.04
CA ALA A 102 -18.08 1.70 -4.53
C ALA A 102 -18.40 3.06 -3.90
N SER A 103 -19.51 3.66 -4.33
CA SER A 103 -19.98 4.98 -3.89
C SER A 103 -20.88 4.95 -2.64
N ASP A 104 -21.22 3.76 -2.14
CA ASP A 104 -22.15 3.55 -1.03
C ASP A 104 -21.50 3.00 0.24
N LEU A 105 -20.17 2.87 0.24
CA LEU A 105 -19.40 2.42 1.40
C LEU A 105 -19.44 3.44 2.56
N VAL A 106 -19.51 4.73 2.24
CA VAL A 106 -19.67 5.84 3.19
C VAL A 106 -20.67 6.86 2.65
N GLY A 107 -21.27 7.68 3.52
CA GLY A 107 -22.44 8.50 3.19
C GLY A 107 -22.26 9.67 2.20
N ASP A 108 -21.06 9.90 1.65
CA ASP A 108 -20.72 11.10 0.86
C ASP A 108 -19.68 10.82 -0.25
N ASP A 109 -19.76 9.66 -0.92
CA ASP A 109 -18.85 9.32 -2.02
C ASP A 109 -19.52 9.50 -3.40
N HIS A 110 -19.13 10.54 -4.14
CA HIS A 110 -19.84 11.01 -5.35
C HIS A 110 -18.90 11.33 -6.53
N ASN A 111 -17.65 10.89 -6.46
CA ASN A 111 -16.61 11.26 -7.42
C ASN A 111 -16.44 10.27 -8.59
N ASP A 112 -17.12 9.12 -8.55
CA ASP A 112 -16.94 7.98 -9.46
C ASP A 112 -15.47 7.54 -9.62
N ARG A 113 -14.68 7.62 -8.54
CA ARG A 113 -13.28 7.20 -8.50
C ARG A 113 -13.08 6.00 -7.59
N ILE A 114 -11.93 5.36 -7.76
CA ILE A 114 -11.43 4.41 -6.75
C ILE A 114 -10.93 5.22 -5.56
N ASP A 115 -11.32 4.81 -4.37
CA ASP A 115 -10.95 5.44 -3.11
C ASP A 115 -10.32 4.45 -2.14
N ALA A 116 -9.42 4.97 -1.29
CA ALA A 116 -8.79 4.22 -0.23
C ALA A 116 -9.67 4.28 1.03
N PHE A 117 -9.92 3.13 1.64
CA PHE A 117 -10.73 2.98 2.84
C PHE A 117 -9.96 2.29 3.96
N VAL A 118 -10.40 2.50 5.20
CA VAL A 118 -9.98 1.74 6.38
C VAL A 118 -11.19 1.25 7.17
N PHE A 119 -11.19 -0.03 7.49
CA PHE A 119 -12.18 -0.71 8.32
C PHE A 119 -11.58 -1.03 9.69
N ASP A 120 -12.25 -0.64 10.77
CA ASP A 120 -11.91 -1.05 12.13
C ASP A 120 -12.81 -2.21 12.55
N ARG A 121 -12.24 -3.41 12.72
CA ARG A 121 -13.02 -4.58 13.12
C ARG A 121 -13.59 -4.46 14.53
N VAL A 122 -13.00 -3.67 15.43
CA VAL A 122 -13.53 -3.55 16.80
C VAL A 122 -14.75 -2.64 16.83
N SER A 123 -14.66 -1.46 16.23
CA SER A 123 -15.80 -0.51 16.18
C SER A 123 -16.77 -0.79 15.04
N GLN A 124 -16.41 -1.69 14.11
CA GLN A 124 -17.15 -2.02 12.89
C GLN A 124 -17.39 -0.80 11.98
N GLN A 125 -16.53 0.22 12.08
CA GLN A 125 -16.62 1.46 11.33
C GLN A 125 -15.74 1.41 10.08
N LEU A 126 -16.25 1.99 8.99
CA LEU A 126 -15.55 2.20 7.74
C LEU A 126 -15.32 3.69 7.51
N GLN A 127 -14.13 4.06 7.08
CA GLN A 127 -13.75 5.46 6.82
C GLN A 127 -13.00 5.56 5.50
N ARG A 128 -13.33 6.59 4.71
CA ARG A 128 -12.56 6.96 3.50
C ARG A 128 -11.30 7.73 3.91
N LEU A 129 -10.15 7.34 3.36
CA LEU A 129 -8.84 7.95 3.57
C LEU A 129 -8.50 9.00 2.51
N SER A 130 -8.87 8.75 1.25
CA SER A 130 -8.51 9.57 0.08
C SER A 130 -9.40 10.78 -0.16
N GLY A 131 -10.50 10.92 0.59
CA GLY A 131 -11.48 11.99 0.42
C GLY A 131 -11.15 13.25 1.20
N GLY A 132 -11.28 14.40 0.53
CA GLY A 132 -11.31 15.72 1.17
C GLY A 132 -12.72 16.26 1.36
N SER A 133 -12.82 17.55 1.67
CA SER A 133 -14.07 18.29 1.87
C SER A 133 -14.80 18.66 0.57
N SER A 134 -14.12 18.59 -0.59
CA SER A 134 -14.72 18.90 -1.89
C SER A 134 -15.46 17.70 -2.47
N PRO A 135 -16.66 17.88 -3.06
CA PRO A 135 -17.40 16.82 -3.75
C PRO A 135 -16.69 16.26 -5.00
N SER A 136 -15.63 16.92 -5.47
CA SER A 136 -14.73 16.41 -6.52
C SER A 136 -13.53 15.62 -5.98
N GLY A 137 -13.52 15.32 -4.67
CA GLY A 137 -12.38 14.76 -3.94
C GLY A 137 -11.74 13.61 -4.70
N GLY A 138 -10.49 13.78 -5.11
CA GLY A 138 -9.80 12.86 -6.02
C GLY A 138 -9.76 11.41 -5.52
N GLY A 139 -9.56 10.50 -6.46
CA GLY A 139 -9.43 9.07 -6.16
C GLY A 139 -8.07 8.73 -5.56
N GLY A 140 -7.96 7.56 -4.96
CA GLY A 140 -6.76 7.09 -4.27
C GLY A 140 -6.71 5.59 -4.05
N ASP A 141 -5.50 5.07 -3.85
CA ASP A 141 -5.25 3.65 -3.56
C ASP A 141 -4.71 3.45 -2.14
N ALA A 142 -5.12 2.37 -1.48
CA ALA A 142 -4.50 1.93 -0.23
C ALA A 142 -3.16 1.22 -0.50
N TYR A 143 -2.13 1.52 0.31
CA TYR A 143 -0.79 0.95 0.17
C TYR A 143 -0.24 0.28 1.43
N GLY A 144 -0.86 0.48 2.60
CA GLY A 144 -0.52 -0.29 3.79
C GLY A 144 -0.90 0.37 5.11
N LEU A 145 -0.60 -0.36 6.18
CA LEU A 145 -0.81 0.02 7.57
C LEU A 145 0.48 -0.19 8.37
N SER A 146 0.71 0.63 9.39
CA SER A 146 1.68 0.30 10.45
C SER A 146 1.19 -0.94 11.22
N ALA A 147 2.08 -1.56 12.01
CA ALA A 147 1.79 -2.77 12.77
C ALA A 147 0.60 -2.59 13.72
N ASP A 148 0.52 -1.45 14.38
CA ASP A 148 -0.61 -1.05 15.24
C ASP A 148 -1.82 -0.53 14.45
N GLY A 149 -1.69 -0.40 13.13
CA GLY A 149 -2.67 0.17 12.21
C GLY A 149 -3.04 1.63 12.48
N ASN A 150 -2.24 2.36 13.28
CA ASN A 150 -2.48 3.78 13.52
C ASN A 150 -2.15 4.63 12.29
N LEU A 151 -1.10 4.26 11.56
CA LEU A 151 -0.70 4.94 10.35
C LEU A 151 -1.20 4.18 9.12
N ALA A 152 -1.92 4.88 8.24
CA ALA A 152 -2.36 4.35 6.95
C ALA A 152 -1.67 5.09 5.80
N LEU A 153 -0.99 4.35 4.94
CA LEU A 153 -0.33 4.85 3.74
C LEU A 153 -1.26 4.68 2.54
N PHE A 154 -1.48 5.76 1.80
CA PHE A 154 -2.37 5.78 0.65
C PHE A 154 -1.91 6.80 -0.38
N THR A 155 -2.37 6.67 -1.62
CA THR A 155 -2.30 7.76 -2.59
C THR A 155 -3.63 8.47 -2.68
N SER A 156 -3.63 9.73 -3.08
CA SER A 156 -4.85 10.44 -3.47
C SER A 156 -4.54 11.54 -4.46
N SER A 157 -5.46 11.79 -5.40
CA SER A 157 -5.41 12.92 -6.32
C SER A 157 -6.20 14.14 -5.81
N ALA A 158 -6.79 14.05 -4.62
CA ALA A 158 -7.46 15.17 -3.97
C ALA A 158 -6.49 16.33 -3.70
N ASP A 159 -6.99 17.54 -3.88
CA ASP A 159 -6.24 18.80 -3.77
C ASP A 159 -6.46 19.53 -2.43
N ASP A 160 -7.27 18.94 -1.55
CA ASP A 160 -7.71 19.54 -0.29
C ASP A 160 -7.43 18.65 0.95
N LEU A 161 -6.65 17.57 0.81
CA LEU A 161 -6.23 16.73 1.93
C LEU A 161 -5.20 17.42 2.85
N VAL A 162 -4.36 18.27 2.28
CA VAL A 162 -3.33 19.06 2.99
C VAL A 162 -3.23 20.43 2.32
N GLY A 163 -3.12 21.52 3.09
CA GLY A 163 -2.98 22.86 2.50
C GLY A 163 -1.78 22.97 1.56
N GLY A 164 -1.96 23.65 0.42
CA GLY A 164 -0.90 23.85 -0.59
C GLY A 164 -0.80 22.76 -1.66
N THR A 165 -1.71 21.78 -1.70
CA THR A 165 -1.75 20.74 -2.73
C THR A 165 -2.70 21.07 -3.88
N SER A 166 -2.48 22.15 -4.65
CA SER A 166 -3.37 22.47 -5.78
C SER A 166 -3.23 21.48 -6.95
N GLY A 167 -4.31 21.23 -7.68
CA GLY A 167 -4.29 20.42 -8.91
C GLY A 167 -4.50 18.93 -8.66
N ASN A 168 -5.13 18.26 -9.64
CA ASN A 168 -5.56 16.86 -9.56
C ASN A 168 -4.42 15.88 -9.87
N HIS A 169 -3.39 15.88 -9.02
CA HIS A 169 -2.21 15.03 -9.14
C HIS A 169 -2.19 13.99 -8.04
N GLU A 170 -1.94 12.73 -8.40
CA GLU A 170 -1.79 11.63 -7.44
C GLU A 170 -0.56 11.87 -6.56
N ARG A 171 -0.77 11.92 -5.24
CA ARG A 171 0.25 12.18 -4.21
C ARG A 171 0.28 11.06 -3.20
N VAL A 172 1.41 10.92 -2.49
CA VAL A 172 1.55 9.94 -1.40
C VAL A 172 1.25 10.62 -0.07
N TYR A 173 0.32 10.04 0.68
CA TYR A 173 -0.12 10.55 1.98
C TYR A 173 0.00 9.50 3.07
N LEU A 174 0.22 9.98 4.30
CA LEU A 174 0.20 9.18 5.51
C LEU A 174 -0.87 9.76 6.45
N ARG A 175 -1.87 8.95 6.81
CA ARG A 175 -2.92 9.30 7.76
C ARG A 175 -2.53 8.79 9.15
N ASP A 176 -2.45 9.69 10.12
CA ASP A 176 -2.52 9.33 11.53
C ASP A 176 -3.99 9.23 11.94
N ARG A 177 -4.43 8.01 12.25
CA ARG A 177 -5.83 7.71 12.52
C ARG A 177 -6.23 8.07 13.95
N ALA A 178 -5.32 7.96 14.91
CA ALA A 178 -5.57 8.39 16.28
C ALA A 178 -5.63 9.91 16.39
N ALA A 179 -4.75 10.62 15.70
CA ALA A 179 -4.73 12.08 15.69
C ALA A 179 -5.74 12.70 14.70
N GLY A 180 -6.20 11.94 13.72
CA GLY A 180 -7.08 12.44 12.66
C GLY A 180 -6.39 13.39 11.70
N THR A 181 -5.06 13.31 11.56
CA THR A 181 -4.25 14.20 10.72
C THR A 181 -3.72 13.49 9.49
N THR A 182 -3.69 14.18 8.35
CA THR A 182 -3.08 13.68 7.10
C THR A 182 -1.81 14.46 6.80
N ARG A 183 -0.75 13.74 6.42
CA ARG A 183 0.53 14.33 6.02
C ARG A 183 0.85 14.00 4.58
N LEU A 184 1.28 15.00 3.81
CA LEU A 184 1.87 14.83 2.50
C LEU A 184 3.29 14.28 2.65
N ILE A 185 3.56 13.10 2.10
CA ILE A 185 4.87 12.45 2.14
C ILE A 185 5.70 12.86 0.94
N ALA A 186 5.08 12.81 -0.23
CA ALA A 186 5.69 13.23 -1.48
C ALA A 186 4.63 13.91 -2.33
N ALA A 187 4.91 15.15 -2.72
CA ALA A 187 4.24 15.80 -3.83
C ALA A 187 5.06 15.44 -5.07
N PRO A 188 4.57 14.59 -5.99
CA PRO A 188 5.21 14.52 -7.29
C PRO A 188 5.00 15.87 -7.94
N GLY A 189 6.11 16.55 -8.24
CA GLY A 189 6.10 17.71 -9.12
C GLY A 189 5.38 17.36 -10.41
N ASP A 190 4.52 18.28 -10.82
CA ASP A 190 3.56 18.12 -11.88
C ASP A 190 4.26 17.64 -13.17
N SER A 191 3.74 16.54 -13.72
CA SER A 191 4.00 15.90 -15.03
C SER A 191 4.96 14.71 -15.17
N GLU A 192 5.88 14.35 -14.26
CA GLU A 192 6.92 13.35 -14.62
C GLU A 192 7.29 12.24 -13.62
N GLY A 193 6.48 11.91 -12.61
CA GLY A 193 6.73 10.69 -11.85
C GLY A 193 5.91 10.56 -10.59
N ARG A 194 4.72 9.95 -10.75
CA ARG A 194 3.88 9.48 -9.63
C ARG A 194 4.77 8.84 -8.56
N GLY A 195 4.53 9.15 -7.29
CA GLY A 195 5.07 8.34 -6.19
C GLY A 195 4.60 6.90 -6.36
N LYS A 196 5.35 6.07 -7.07
CA LYS A 196 4.92 4.70 -7.42
C LYS A 196 5.31 3.76 -6.30
N SER A 197 4.40 2.84 -6.00
CA SER A 197 4.62 1.74 -5.07
C SER A 197 5.16 2.19 -3.70
N PRO A 198 4.53 3.18 -3.03
CA PRO A 198 4.98 3.55 -1.70
C PRO A 198 4.79 2.35 -0.75
N ALA A 199 5.75 2.18 0.16
CA ALA A 199 5.74 1.15 1.17
C ALA A 199 5.97 1.77 2.54
N LEU A 200 5.22 1.28 3.53
CA LEU A 200 5.33 1.70 4.92
C LEU A 200 6.17 0.67 5.68
N SER A 201 7.13 1.13 6.46
CA SER A 201 7.83 0.33 7.46
C SER A 201 6.87 -0.20 8.52
N ARG A 202 7.22 -1.31 9.17
CA ARG A 202 6.32 -1.99 10.13
C ARG A 202 5.90 -1.08 11.28
N GLU A 203 6.81 -0.30 11.85
CA GLU A 203 6.53 0.68 12.90
C GLU A 203 5.92 1.99 12.37
N GLY A 204 5.89 2.17 11.05
CA GLY A 204 5.33 3.35 10.39
C GLY A 204 6.22 4.59 10.45
N ARG A 205 7.50 4.45 10.81
CA ARG A 205 8.45 5.57 10.82
C ARG A 205 8.91 5.93 9.42
N TYR A 206 9.29 4.95 8.61
CA TYR A 206 9.82 5.15 7.27
C TYR A 206 8.78 4.86 6.20
N VAL A 207 8.76 5.70 5.14
CA VAL A 207 8.02 5.46 3.89
C VAL A 207 9.02 5.43 2.75
N ALA A 208 9.10 4.31 2.02
CA ALA A 208 9.90 4.20 0.80
C ALA A 208 9.01 4.40 -0.41
N PHE A 209 9.45 5.13 -1.43
CA PHE A 209 8.66 5.39 -2.64
C PHE A 209 9.55 5.67 -3.83
N VAL A 210 9.03 5.48 -5.05
CA VAL A 210 9.75 5.80 -6.29
C VAL A 210 9.35 7.19 -6.77
N SER A 211 10.32 8.03 -7.14
CA SER A 211 10.06 9.33 -7.78
C SER A 211 11.19 9.71 -8.75
N THR A 212 10.87 10.54 -9.73
CA THR A 212 11.83 11.22 -10.64
C THR A 212 12.11 12.66 -10.20
N ALA A 213 11.37 13.17 -9.21
CA ALA A 213 11.34 14.59 -8.90
C ALA A 213 12.74 15.10 -8.48
N PRO A 214 13.34 16.03 -9.25
CA PRO A 214 14.68 16.54 -8.95
C PRO A 214 14.71 17.34 -7.64
N SER A 215 13.56 17.89 -7.22
CA SER A 215 13.41 18.64 -5.97
C SER A 215 13.56 17.79 -4.70
N LEU A 216 13.48 16.46 -4.80
CA LEU A 216 13.72 15.54 -3.68
C LEU A 216 15.19 15.19 -3.51
N LEU A 217 16.06 15.68 -4.41
CA LEU A 217 17.48 15.42 -4.42
C LEU A 217 18.25 16.70 -4.13
N THR A 218 19.00 16.72 -3.03
CA THR A 218 19.83 17.86 -2.63
C THR A 218 21.24 17.40 -2.24
N PRO A 219 22.29 17.78 -2.98
CA PRO A 219 22.27 18.57 -4.22
C PRO A 219 21.68 17.78 -5.40
N PHE A 220 21.03 18.49 -6.33
CA PHE A 220 20.61 17.91 -7.60
C PHE A 220 21.84 17.51 -8.41
N ASP A 221 21.82 16.30 -8.98
CA ASP A 221 22.94 15.72 -9.73
C ASP A 221 22.89 16.01 -11.24
N GLY A 222 21.88 16.77 -11.70
CA GLY A 222 21.69 17.08 -13.12
C GLY A 222 20.77 16.11 -13.85
N GLU A 223 20.26 15.07 -13.18
CA GLU A 223 19.56 13.95 -13.82
C GLU A 223 18.14 13.70 -13.25
N GLU A 224 17.15 13.78 -14.14
CA GLU A 224 15.78 13.34 -13.87
C GLU A 224 15.67 11.83 -14.09
N ALA A 225 15.81 11.07 -13.01
CA ALA A 225 15.81 9.61 -13.03
C ALA A 225 14.93 9.05 -11.92
N GLU A 226 14.24 7.93 -12.19
CA GLU A 226 13.50 7.19 -11.17
C GLU A 226 14.48 6.71 -10.08
N ARG A 227 14.23 7.14 -8.84
CA ARG A 227 15.00 6.78 -7.65
C ARG A 227 14.04 6.28 -6.57
N ILE A 228 14.56 5.41 -5.71
CA ILE A 228 13.90 5.10 -4.44
C ILE A 228 14.29 6.18 -3.45
N TYR A 229 13.28 6.80 -2.84
CA TYR A 229 13.43 7.72 -1.74
C TYR A 229 12.91 7.08 -0.46
N VAL A 230 13.48 7.47 0.67
CA VAL A 230 12.99 7.13 2.01
C VAL A 230 12.66 8.44 2.73
N PHE A 231 11.41 8.55 3.15
CA PHE A 231 10.92 9.59 4.03
C PHE A 231 10.90 9.11 5.48
N ASP A 232 11.49 9.88 6.39
CA ASP A 232 11.42 9.64 7.84
C ASP A 232 10.28 10.48 8.43
N ALA A 233 9.21 9.84 8.87
CA ALA A 233 8.04 10.50 9.45
C ALA A 233 8.33 11.18 10.79
N ALA A 234 9.36 10.75 11.51
CA ALA A 234 9.75 11.38 12.78
C ALA A 234 10.40 12.75 12.56
N THR A 235 11.20 12.90 11.51
CA THR A 235 11.94 14.15 11.22
C THR A 235 11.29 14.99 10.12
N GLY A 236 10.52 14.36 9.23
CA GLY A 236 10.01 14.97 8.01
C GLY A 236 11.00 15.10 6.87
N SER A 237 12.17 14.46 6.99
CA SER A 237 13.20 14.52 5.96
C SER A 237 13.01 13.41 4.93
N THR A 238 13.30 13.74 3.67
CA THR A 238 13.39 12.79 2.55
C THR A 238 14.85 12.66 2.14
N ARG A 239 15.28 11.43 1.83
CA ARG A 239 16.59 11.16 1.23
C ARG A 239 16.46 10.16 0.09
N ALA A 240 17.34 10.23 -0.90
CA ALA A 240 17.49 9.16 -1.88
C ALA A 240 18.16 7.94 -1.23
N LEU A 241 17.64 6.75 -1.51
CA LEU A 241 18.26 5.46 -1.18
C LEU A 241 19.20 5.01 -2.31
N THR A 242 18.77 5.24 -3.55
CA THR A 242 19.54 4.90 -4.76
C THR A 242 20.15 6.17 -5.36
N TYR A 243 21.47 6.20 -5.50
CA TYR A 243 22.23 7.27 -6.17
C TYR A 243 23.00 6.69 -7.36
N PHE A 244 23.20 7.46 -8.42
CA PHE A 244 23.82 7.00 -9.66
C PHE A 244 24.92 7.97 -10.11
N SER A 245 26.12 7.47 -10.46
CA SER A 245 27.23 8.31 -10.95
C SER A 245 27.29 8.43 -12.48
N THR A 246 26.44 7.72 -13.21
CA THR A 246 26.37 7.78 -14.69
C THR A 246 25.01 8.31 -15.18
N PRO A 247 25.00 9.24 -16.17
CA PRO A 247 23.77 9.74 -16.79
C PRO A 247 22.91 8.60 -17.34
N ALA A 248 21.60 8.62 -17.08
CA ALA A 248 20.74 7.48 -17.38
C ALA A 248 20.19 7.54 -18.81
N ALA A 249 20.58 6.58 -19.66
CA ALA A 249 19.70 6.10 -20.71
C ALA A 249 18.89 4.91 -20.17
N ALA A 250 17.59 5.12 -19.92
CA ALA A 250 16.55 4.09 -19.84
C ALA A 250 16.68 2.98 -18.77
N PHE A 251 17.03 3.30 -17.53
CA PHE A 251 16.92 2.35 -16.41
C PHE A 251 15.88 2.77 -15.38
N ASN A 252 15.23 1.80 -14.76
CA ASN A 252 14.15 2.04 -13.82
C ASN A 252 14.38 1.28 -12.51
N THR A 253 13.75 1.77 -11.43
CA THR A 253 13.74 1.13 -10.11
C THR A 253 12.31 1.10 -9.57
N TRP A 254 11.89 -0.02 -8.99
CA TRP A 254 10.49 -0.28 -8.66
C TRP A 254 10.28 -1.02 -7.35
N GLN A 255 9.09 -0.84 -6.79
CA GLN A 255 8.49 -1.68 -5.74
C GLN A 255 9.38 -1.86 -4.50
N PRO A 256 9.82 -0.77 -3.85
CA PRO A 256 10.49 -0.89 -2.56
C PRO A 256 9.56 -1.57 -1.54
N ARG A 257 10.10 -2.48 -0.73
CA ARG A 257 9.38 -3.14 0.37
C ARG A 257 10.30 -3.26 1.57
N PHE A 258 9.80 -2.94 2.76
CA PHE A 258 10.56 -3.11 3.99
C PHE A 258 10.61 -4.57 4.44
N SER A 259 11.74 -4.97 5.04
CA SER A 259 11.83 -6.17 5.86
C SER A 259 10.92 -6.06 7.09
N ALA A 260 10.55 -7.19 7.69
CA ALA A 260 9.67 -7.22 8.85
C ALA A 260 10.24 -6.49 10.08
N ASP A 261 11.56 -6.40 10.21
CA ASP A 261 12.25 -5.62 11.24
C ASP A 261 12.49 -4.15 10.84
N SER A 262 12.01 -3.73 9.68
CA SER A 262 12.14 -2.40 9.06
C SER A 262 13.57 -1.93 8.80
N ARG A 263 14.58 -2.80 8.97
CA ARG A 263 15.99 -2.44 8.82
C ARG A 263 16.46 -2.45 7.37
N ASN A 264 15.75 -3.14 6.49
CA ASN A 264 16.14 -3.28 5.10
C ASN A 264 14.98 -2.98 4.17
N ILE A 265 15.30 -2.57 2.94
CA ILE A 265 14.40 -2.35 1.83
C ILE A 265 14.85 -3.25 0.69
N VAL A 266 13.96 -4.11 0.22
CA VAL A 266 14.14 -4.87 -1.03
C VAL A 266 13.46 -4.14 -2.17
N PHE A 267 14.05 -4.15 -3.36
CA PHE A 267 13.48 -3.51 -4.55
C PHE A 267 14.01 -4.14 -5.83
N SER A 268 13.34 -3.88 -6.95
CA SER A 268 13.77 -4.32 -8.27
C SER A 268 14.41 -3.17 -9.05
N SER A 269 15.42 -3.44 -9.86
CA SER A 269 15.96 -2.45 -10.79
C SER A 269 16.58 -3.08 -12.04
N THR A 270 16.52 -2.37 -13.17
CA THR A 270 17.27 -2.73 -14.39
C THR A 270 18.67 -2.15 -14.44
N ARG A 271 19.10 -1.45 -13.38
CA ARG A 271 20.43 -0.90 -13.27
C ARG A 271 21.43 -1.97 -12.85
N GLY A 272 22.47 -2.14 -13.66
CA GLY A 272 23.60 -3.00 -13.35
C GLY A 272 24.62 -2.36 -12.40
N ASP A 273 24.56 -1.03 -12.19
CA ASP A 273 25.53 -0.26 -11.40
C ASP A 273 25.15 -0.11 -9.92
N LEU A 274 24.11 -0.80 -9.45
CA LEU A 274 23.67 -0.82 -8.05
C LEU A 274 24.40 -1.86 -7.19
N ALA A 275 25.01 -2.87 -7.82
CA ALA A 275 25.79 -3.90 -7.15
C ALA A 275 26.94 -4.38 -8.07
N PRO A 276 28.05 -4.91 -7.53
CA PRO A 276 29.21 -5.34 -8.33
C PRO A 276 28.90 -6.42 -9.38
N ASP A 277 27.86 -7.20 -9.17
CA ASP A 277 27.39 -8.31 -9.98
C ASP A 277 26.14 -7.97 -10.81
N GLY A 278 25.65 -6.72 -10.75
CA GLY A 278 24.46 -6.29 -11.48
C GLY A 278 24.67 -6.27 -12.98
N MET A 279 23.67 -6.76 -13.74
CA MET A 279 23.70 -6.71 -15.20
C MET A 279 22.79 -5.61 -15.74
N PRO A 280 23.33 -4.63 -16.50
CA PRO A 280 22.51 -3.53 -17.01
C PRO A 280 21.47 -4.04 -18.02
N GLY A 281 20.24 -3.55 -17.88
CA GLY A 281 19.12 -3.86 -18.76
C GLY A 281 18.35 -5.12 -18.38
N ILE A 282 18.81 -5.88 -17.38
CA ILE A 282 18.10 -7.01 -16.79
C ILE A 282 17.54 -6.58 -15.44
N SER A 283 16.29 -6.94 -15.15
CA SER A 283 15.69 -6.63 -13.85
C SER A 283 16.24 -7.57 -12.78
N ASP A 284 17.01 -7.03 -11.84
CA ASP A 284 17.55 -7.73 -10.68
C ASP A 284 16.87 -7.27 -9.38
N ILE A 285 17.01 -8.06 -8.31
CA ILE A 285 16.51 -7.77 -6.96
C ILE A 285 17.66 -7.30 -6.07
N PHE A 286 17.49 -6.15 -5.44
CA PHE A 286 18.48 -5.50 -4.59
C PHE A 286 17.97 -5.39 -3.15
N LEU A 287 18.88 -5.44 -2.18
CA LEU A 287 18.61 -5.24 -0.77
C LEU A 287 19.48 -4.08 -0.24
N ALA A 288 18.85 -3.11 0.40
CA ALA A 288 19.50 -1.92 0.95
C ALA A 288 19.11 -1.72 2.42
N PRO A 289 19.99 -1.19 3.28
CA PRO A 289 19.57 -0.79 4.62
C PRO A 289 18.66 0.44 4.60
N ALA A 290 17.64 0.46 5.45
CA ALA A 290 16.63 1.52 5.52
C ALA A 290 17.13 2.80 6.20
N GLU A 291 18.18 2.72 7.02
CA GLU A 291 18.68 3.83 7.84
C GLU A 291 20.05 4.38 7.39
N THR A 292 20.78 3.66 6.53
CA THR A 292 22.14 4.07 6.15
C THR A 292 22.15 5.07 5.01
N ASP A 293 23.32 5.70 4.83
CA ASP A 293 23.66 6.51 3.66
C ASP A 293 23.29 5.83 2.34
N PRO A 294 23.06 6.61 1.26
CA PRO A 294 22.68 6.09 -0.04
C PRO A 294 23.59 4.95 -0.48
N ILE A 295 23.05 3.99 -1.23
CA ILE A 295 23.92 3.05 -1.95
C ILE A 295 24.62 3.84 -3.04
N PHE A 296 25.91 4.10 -2.84
CA PHE A 296 26.78 4.75 -3.82
C PHE A 296 27.43 3.70 -4.72
N SER A 297 27.50 3.99 -6.02
CA SER A 297 28.20 3.20 -7.03
C SER A 297 29.73 3.28 -6.93
N ASP A 298 30.29 4.22 -6.14
CA ASP A 298 31.73 4.52 -6.18
C ASP A 298 32.58 3.76 -5.14
N THR A 299 32.01 2.90 -4.29
CA THR A 299 32.79 2.14 -3.28
C THR A 299 33.38 0.81 -3.75
N PHE A 300 33.29 0.49 -5.04
CA PHE A 300 33.88 -0.73 -5.59
C PHE A 300 34.96 -0.41 -6.62
N GLN A 301 36.14 0.00 -6.14
CA GLN A 301 37.42 -0.11 -6.85
C GLN A 301 38.32 -1.10 -6.15
#